data_AF-A0A078ATI6-F1
#
_entry.id   AF-A0A078ATI6-F1
#
_cell.length_a   1.000
_cell.length_b   1.000
_cell.length_c   1.000
_cell.angle_alpha   90.00
_cell.angle_beta   90.00
_cell.angle_gamma   90.00
#
_symmetry.space_group_name_H-M   'P 1'
#
loop_
_entity.id
_entity.type
_entity.pdbx_description
1 polymer ?
#
loop_
_entity_poly.entity_id
_entity_poly.type
_entity_poly.pdbx_seq_one_letter_code
_entity_poly.pdbx_strand_id
1 'polypeptide(L)'
;MQDKIKEMILVVRPTQGNGLIPLNELESILVQIGFDFLTNQLDEINQVLDQSDSGFFYQDDLVEYLYNNHTQDYTEEAKLKKAIQMFDYEGKGKIKYEEFEYFMMNFGESENHYMDEAKIQLLLECCKPLDANGNILIQTLVDNINLCWKRYKNPKKTLK
;
A
#
# COMPACT_ATOMS: atom_id res chain seq x y z
N MET A 1 4.51 -4.72 8.46
CA MET A 1 4.32 -4.83 6.99
C MET A 1 5.48 -5.55 6.32
N GLN A 2 6.73 -5.09 6.50
CA GLN A 2 7.93 -5.75 5.96
C GLN A 2 8.02 -7.22 6.42
N ASP A 3 7.73 -7.50 7.69
CA ASP A 3 7.72 -8.87 8.23
C ASP A 3 6.73 -9.79 7.50
N LYS A 4 5.55 -9.27 7.11
CA LYS A 4 4.54 -10.04 6.38
C LYS A 4 4.98 -10.33 4.94
N ILE A 5 5.58 -9.35 4.24
CA ILE A 5 6.14 -9.56 2.89
C ILE A 5 7.27 -10.59 2.95
N LYS A 6 8.12 -10.49 3.97
CA LYS A 6 9.19 -11.45 4.21
C LYS A 6 8.64 -12.85 4.47
N GLU A 7 7.61 -12.99 5.31
CA GLU A 7 6.92 -14.27 5.52
C GLU A 7 6.32 -14.82 4.22
N MET A 8 5.63 -14.00 3.42
CA MET A 8 5.07 -14.43 2.14
C MET A 8 6.14 -14.95 1.17
N ILE A 9 7.27 -14.24 1.06
CA ILE A 9 8.40 -14.70 0.25
C ILE A 9 9.02 -15.97 0.83
N LEU A 10 9.07 -16.14 2.16
CA LEU A 10 9.54 -17.38 2.80
C LEU A 10 8.62 -18.57 2.55
N VAL A 11 7.30 -18.35 2.45
CA VAL A 11 6.33 -19.40 2.09
C VAL A 11 6.55 -19.86 0.65
N VAL A 12 6.72 -18.90 -0.27
CA VAL A 12 6.94 -19.17 -1.70
C VAL A 12 8.33 -19.76 -1.96
N ARG A 13 9.35 -19.21 -1.29
CA ARG A 13 10.75 -19.61 -1.38
C ARG A 13 11.32 -19.74 0.03
N PRO A 14 11.28 -20.95 0.61
CA PRO A 14 11.99 -21.22 1.84
C PRO A 14 13.49 -20.99 1.59
N THR A 15 14.09 -19.98 2.22
CA THR A 15 15.49 -19.65 2.00
C THR A 15 16.37 -20.76 2.54
N GLN A 16 16.91 -21.57 1.62
CA GLN A 16 17.96 -22.54 1.91
C GLN A 16 19.31 -21.81 1.78
N GLY A 17 19.82 -21.21 2.86
CA GLY A 17 21.16 -20.61 2.88
C GLY A 17 21.19 -19.08 3.03
N ASN A 18 22.06 -18.41 2.27
CA ASN A 18 22.50 -17.02 2.48
C ASN A 18 21.52 -15.92 2.01
N GLY A 19 20.27 -16.28 1.67
CA GLY A 19 19.26 -15.29 1.28
C GLY A 19 19.36 -14.77 -0.16
N LEU A 20 20.22 -15.35 -1.00
CA LEU A 20 20.33 -14.99 -2.41
C LEU A 20 19.24 -15.64 -3.26
N ILE A 21 18.66 -14.85 -4.16
CA ILE A 21 17.63 -15.24 -5.10
C ILE A 21 18.15 -14.94 -6.51
N PRO A 22 18.13 -15.92 -7.43
CA PRO A 22 18.44 -15.70 -8.84
C PRO A 22 17.44 -14.74 -9.49
N LEU A 23 17.93 -13.84 -10.35
CA LEU A 23 17.10 -12.81 -10.99
C LEU A 23 15.96 -13.40 -11.84
N ASN A 24 16.17 -14.56 -12.46
CA ASN A 24 15.16 -15.26 -13.25
C ASN A 24 14.01 -15.86 -12.40
N GLU A 25 14.16 -15.92 -11.08
CA GLU A 25 13.10 -16.37 -10.17
C GLU A 25 12.23 -15.21 -9.66
N LEU A 26 12.62 -13.95 -9.92
CA LEU A 26 11.90 -12.76 -9.47
C LEU A 26 10.45 -12.74 -9.96
N GLU A 27 10.23 -12.95 -11.26
CA GLU A 27 8.89 -12.97 -11.87
C GLU A 27 7.99 -14.00 -11.20
N SER A 28 8.50 -15.23 -11.02
CA SER A 28 7.74 -16.31 -10.39
C SER A 28 7.38 -16.00 -8.95
N ILE A 29 8.30 -15.39 -8.19
CA ILE A 29 8.05 -14.96 -6.83
C ILE A 29 6.94 -13.92 -6.82
N LEU A 30 7.07 -12.84 -7.62
CA LEU A 30 6.11 -11.75 -7.69
C LEU A 30 4.69 -12.26 -8.00
N VAL A 31 4.54 -13.14 -8.98
CA VAL A 31 3.24 -13.75 -9.30
C VAL A 31 2.69 -14.56 -8.11
N GLN A 32 3.53 -15.35 -7.44
CA GLN A 32 3.09 -16.20 -6.33
C GLN A 32 2.74 -15.43 -5.06
N ILE A 33 3.38 -14.28 -4.81
CA ILE A 33 3.05 -13.40 -3.69
C ILE A 33 1.94 -12.39 -4.01
N GLY A 34 1.37 -12.43 -5.22
CA GLY A 34 0.25 -11.56 -5.64
C GLY A 34 0.65 -10.18 -6.17
N PHE A 35 1.91 -10.02 -6.57
CA PHE A 35 2.48 -8.82 -7.21
C PHE A 35 2.70 -9.02 -8.71
N ASP A 36 1.81 -9.76 -9.39
CA ASP A 36 1.87 -10.04 -10.83
C ASP A 36 1.84 -8.77 -11.69
N PHE A 37 1.26 -7.68 -11.18
CA PHE A 37 1.27 -6.38 -11.85
C PHE A 37 2.66 -5.75 -12.00
N LEU A 38 3.68 -6.22 -11.27
CA LEU A 38 5.08 -5.76 -11.37
C LEU A 38 5.88 -6.47 -12.46
N THR A 39 5.32 -7.53 -13.04
CA THR A 39 5.98 -8.32 -14.10
C THR A 39 6.25 -7.48 -15.36
N ASN A 40 5.53 -6.38 -15.56
CA ASN A 40 5.75 -5.43 -16.66
C ASN A 40 6.95 -4.48 -16.43
N GLN A 41 7.45 -4.37 -15.19
CA GLN A 41 8.53 -3.47 -14.78
C GLN A 41 9.78 -4.24 -14.32
N LEU A 42 9.88 -5.55 -14.62
CA LEU A 42 11.00 -6.39 -14.20
C LEU A 42 12.36 -5.79 -14.57
N ASP A 43 12.51 -5.18 -15.74
CA ASP A 43 13.78 -4.57 -16.15
C ASP A 43 14.20 -3.43 -15.21
N GLU A 44 13.26 -2.61 -14.74
CA GLU A 44 13.52 -1.54 -13.77
C GLU A 44 13.84 -2.12 -12.38
N ILE A 45 13.06 -3.12 -11.96
CA ILE A 45 13.25 -3.80 -10.68
C ILE A 45 14.62 -4.49 -10.65
N ASN A 46 15.01 -5.14 -11.74
CA ASN A 46 16.30 -5.80 -11.90
C ASN A 46 17.47 -4.83 -11.77
N GLN A 47 17.37 -3.65 -12.38
CA GLN A 47 18.42 -2.62 -12.24
C GLN A 47 18.57 -2.12 -10.80
N VAL A 48 17.49 -2.13 -10.02
CA VAL A 48 17.52 -1.72 -8.61
C VAL A 48 18.04 -2.84 -7.71
N LEU A 49 17.61 -4.08 -7.96
CA LEU A 49 17.92 -5.25 -7.13
C LEU A 49 19.30 -5.86 -7.43
N ASP A 50 19.80 -5.78 -8.66
CA ASP A 50 21.08 -6.33 -9.07
C ASP A 50 21.99 -5.23 -9.67
N GLN A 51 22.29 -4.21 -8.87
CA GLN A 51 23.23 -3.14 -9.24
C GLN A 51 24.64 -3.67 -9.55
N SER A 52 24.96 -4.87 -9.05
CA SER A 52 26.23 -5.55 -9.27
C SER A 52 26.31 -6.32 -10.58
N ASP A 53 25.21 -6.44 -11.35
CA ASP A 53 25.11 -7.29 -12.55
C ASP A 53 25.61 -8.73 -12.29
N SER A 54 25.28 -9.24 -11.11
CA SER A 54 25.71 -10.53 -10.60
C SER A 54 24.79 -11.67 -11.07
N GLY A 55 23.58 -11.34 -11.51
CA GLY A 55 22.48 -12.27 -11.78
C GLY A 55 21.72 -12.72 -10.53
N PHE A 56 22.02 -12.15 -9.35
CA PHE A 56 21.42 -12.50 -8.07
C PHE A 56 21.07 -11.24 -7.28
N PHE A 57 20.06 -11.33 -6.42
CA PHE A 57 19.67 -10.28 -5.49
C PHE A 57 19.36 -10.87 -4.11
N TYR A 58 19.38 -10.04 -3.06
CA TYR A 58 19.01 -10.51 -1.73
C TYR A 58 17.51 -10.44 -1.52
N GLN A 59 16.96 -11.43 -0.80
CA GLN A 59 15.57 -11.42 -0.39
C GLN A 59 15.18 -10.13 0.35
N ASP A 60 16.08 -9.62 1.21
CA ASP A 60 15.83 -8.41 1.98
C ASP A 60 15.74 -7.17 1.07
N ASP A 61 16.52 -7.10 -0.02
CA ASP A 61 16.44 -6.02 -1.02
C ASP A 61 15.09 -6.04 -1.75
N LEU A 62 14.57 -7.24 -2.07
CA LEU A 62 13.25 -7.38 -2.67
C LEU A 62 12.14 -6.95 -1.69
N VAL A 63 12.24 -7.33 -0.41
CA VAL A 63 11.29 -6.88 0.61
C VAL A 63 11.32 -5.36 0.74
N GLU A 64 12.51 -4.76 0.75
CA GLU A 64 12.68 -3.32 0.82
C GLU A 64 12.14 -2.61 -0.42
N TYR A 65 12.40 -3.15 -1.62
CA TYR A 65 11.86 -2.63 -2.87
C TYR A 65 10.33 -2.67 -2.89
N LEU A 66 9.72 -3.82 -2.56
CA LEU A 66 8.27 -3.97 -2.53
C LEU A 66 7.63 -3.06 -1.47
N TYR A 67 8.28 -2.94 -0.30
CA TYR A 67 7.84 -2.04 0.75
C TYR A 67 7.90 -0.56 0.31
N ASN A 68 9.03 -0.12 -0.25
CA ASN A 68 9.25 1.29 -0.58
C ASN A 68 8.49 1.74 -1.84
N ASN A 69 8.39 0.88 -2.86
CA ASN A 69 7.81 1.25 -4.16
C ASN A 69 6.35 0.83 -4.33
N HIS A 70 5.88 -0.22 -3.65
CA HIS A 70 4.57 -0.83 -3.97
C HIS A 70 3.63 -0.99 -2.77
N THR A 71 4.06 -0.71 -1.55
CA THR A 71 3.12 -0.51 -0.42
C THR A 71 2.67 0.95 -0.25
N GLN A 72 3.09 1.85 -1.14
CA GLN A 72 2.76 3.29 -1.06
C GLN A 72 1.50 3.69 -1.81
N ASP A 73 0.89 2.81 -2.60
CA ASP A 73 0.01 3.26 -3.69
C ASP A 73 -1.46 3.61 -3.36
N TYR A 74 -1.82 3.69 -2.08
CA TYR A 74 -3.04 4.39 -1.63
C TYR A 74 -2.78 5.51 -0.62
N THR A 75 -1.51 5.89 -0.43
CA THR A 75 -1.12 6.99 0.46
C THR A 75 -0.81 8.29 -0.26
N GLU A 76 -0.84 8.29 -1.60
CA GLU A 76 -0.73 9.52 -2.36
C GLU A 76 -2.02 10.33 -2.28
N GLU A 77 -1.91 11.54 -1.74
CA GLU A 77 -3.00 12.49 -1.58
C GLU A 77 -3.84 12.70 -2.82
N ALA A 78 -3.19 12.76 -3.97
CA ALA A 78 -3.87 12.94 -5.23
C ALA A 78 -4.70 11.70 -5.62
N LYS A 79 -4.20 10.49 -5.40
CA LYS A 79 -4.88 9.24 -5.76
C LYS A 79 -6.07 8.97 -4.84
N LEU A 80 -5.88 9.13 -3.52
CA LEU A 80 -6.97 8.93 -2.56
C LEU A 80 -8.07 9.99 -2.72
N LYS A 81 -7.72 11.26 -2.97
CA LYS A 81 -8.70 12.30 -3.32
C LYS A 81 -9.49 11.95 -4.58
N LYS A 82 -8.83 11.45 -5.62
CA LYS A 82 -9.50 11.01 -6.86
C LYS A 82 -10.43 9.82 -6.61
N ALA A 83 -9.99 8.83 -5.83
CA ALA A 83 -10.83 7.69 -5.45
C ALA A 83 -12.08 8.16 -4.68
N ILE A 84 -11.91 9.02 -3.67
CA ILE A 84 -13.01 9.60 -2.90
C ILE A 84 -13.96 10.43 -3.80
N GLN A 85 -13.43 11.16 -4.79
CA GLN A 85 -14.24 11.87 -5.77
C GLN A 85 -15.01 10.93 -6.71
N MET A 86 -14.43 9.78 -7.07
CA MET A 86 -15.14 8.75 -7.86
C MET A 86 -16.28 8.11 -7.06
N PHE A 87 -16.12 7.94 -5.74
CA PHE A 87 -17.20 7.49 -4.85
C PHE A 87 -18.41 8.43 -4.86
N ASP A 88 -18.15 9.73 -4.98
CA ASP A 88 -19.19 10.76 -5.01
C ASP A 88 -19.50 11.24 -6.42
N TYR A 89 -19.66 10.28 -7.35
CA TYR A 89 -20.06 10.59 -8.72
C TYR A 89 -21.37 11.40 -8.78
N GLU A 90 -22.27 11.18 -7.82
CA GLU A 90 -23.54 11.91 -7.72
C GLU A 90 -23.42 13.30 -7.07
N GLY A 91 -22.23 13.70 -6.60
CA GLY A 91 -21.97 15.03 -6.03
C GLY A 91 -22.74 15.33 -4.74
N LYS A 92 -23.03 14.29 -3.94
CA LYS A 92 -23.73 14.38 -2.65
C LYS A 92 -22.83 14.93 -1.55
N GLY A 93 -21.51 14.93 -1.73
CA GLY A 93 -20.51 15.40 -0.77
C GLY A 93 -20.38 14.52 0.48
N LYS A 94 -21.00 13.34 0.46
CA LYS A 94 -21.13 12.44 1.61
C LYS A 94 -21.08 10.98 1.16
N ILE A 95 -20.40 10.15 1.93
CA ILE A 95 -20.28 8.70 1.72
C ILE A 95 -20.75 8.00 3.00
N LYS A 96 -21.49 6.90 2.91
CA LYS A 96 -21.81 6.14 4.13
C LYS A 96 -20.55 5.50 4.69
N TYR A 97 -20.39 5.56 6.02
CA TYR A 97 -19.24 4.96 6.69
C TYR A 97 -19.09 3.46 6.36
N GLU A 98 -20.20 2.73 6.38
CA GLU A 98 -20.24 1.29 6.09
C GLU A 98 -19.80 0.97 4.66
N GLU A 99 -20.16 1.80 3.68
CA GLU A 99 -19.75 1.63 2.28
C GLU A 99 -18.25 1.90 2.11
N PHE A 100 -17.73 2.91 2.81
CA PHE A 100 -16.31 3.24 2.80
C PHE A 100 -15.46 2.19 3.54
N GLU A 101 -15.95 1.67 4.67
CA GLU A 101 -15.29 0.60 5.42
C GLU A 101 -15.26 -0.70 4.62
N TYR A 102 -16.40 -1.10 4.06
CA TYR A 102 -16.47 -2.26 3.18
C TYR A 102 -15.56 -2.09 1.96
N PHE A 103 -15.52 -0.91 1.37
CA PHE A 103 -14.60 -0.62 0.27
C PHE A 103 -13.15 -0.74 0.73
N MET A 104 -12.74 -0.08 1.80
CA MET A 104 -11.34 -0.13 2.27
C MET A 104 -10.89 -1.53 2.69
N MET A 105 -11.80 -2.37 3.18
CA MET A 105 -11.51 -3.76 3.53
C MET A 105 -11.45 -4.68 2.31
N ASN A 106 -12.29 -4.47 1.28
CA ASN A 106 -12.39 -5.37 0.12
C ASN A 106 -11.66 -4.88 -1.14
N PHE A 107 -11.27 -3.60 -1.20
CA PHE A 107 -10.50 -3.06 -2.33
C PHE A 107 -9.10 -3.70 -2.44
N GLY A 108 -8.62 -4.31 -1.35
CA GLY A 108 -7.41 -5.13 -1.38
C GLY A 108 -7.54 -6.45 -2.16
N GLU A 109 -8.77 -6.96 -2.34
CA GLU A 109 -9.02 -8.19 -3.10
C GLU A 109 -9.30 -7.94 -4.58
N SER A 110 -9.91 -6.80 -4.94
CA SER A 110 -10.33 -6.55 -6.33
C SER A 110 -9.20 -6.09 -7.26
N GLU A 111 -8.13 -5.50 -6.71
CA GLU A 111 -7.03 -4.92 -7.49
C GLU A 111 -5.66 -5.58 -7.22
N ASN A 112 -5.58 -6.73 -6.51
CA ASN A 112 -4.31 -7.34 -6.06
C ASN A 112 -3.39 -6.41 -5.21
N HIS A 113 -3.89 -5.28 -4.74
CA HIS A 113 -3.13 -4.32 -3.96
C HIS A 113 -3.46 -4.45 -2.46
N TYR A 114 -2.64 -5.16 -1.72
CA TYR A 114 -2.79 -5.29 -0.27
C TYR A 114 -2.54 -3.96 0.46
N MET A 115 -3.54 -3.43 1.16
CA MET A 115 -3.38 -2.27 2.06
C MET A 115 -3.08 -2.75 3.49
N ASP A 116 -2.12 -2.11 4.17
CA ASP A 116 -1.81 -2.44 5.58
C ASP A 116 -3.04 -2.23 6.47
N GLU A 117 -3.33 -3.18 7.35
CA GLU A 117 -4.38 -3.05 8.37
C GLU A 117 -4.20 -1.79 9.23
N ALA A 118 -2.95 -1.43 9.58
CA ALA A 118 -2.66 -0.20 10.31
C ALA A 118 -2.98 1.07 9.50
N LYS A 119 -2.85 1.01 8.16
CA LYS A 119 -3.21 2.11 7.26
C LYS A 119 -4.71 2.19 7.05
N ILE A 120 -5.40 1.05 6.96
CA ILE A 120 -6.88 0.99 6.93
C ILE A 120 -7.43 1.63 8.21
N GLN A 121 -6.92 1.24 9.38
CA GLN A 121 -7.32 1.86 10.64
C GLN A 121 -7.07 3.36 10.67
N LEU A 122 -5.92 3.83 10.17
CA LEU A 122 -5.64 5.26 10.07
C LEU A 122 -6.67 5.98 9.19
N LEU A 123 -7.00 5.41 8.03
CA LEU A 123 -7.99 5.98 7.11
C LEU A 123 -9.40 6.01 7.71
N LEU A 124 -9.81 4.94 8.40
CA LEU A 124 -11.08 4.87 9.13
C LEU A 124 -11.13 5.89 10.28
N GLU A 125 -10.01 6.14 10.96
CA GLU A 125 -9.92 7.20 11.97
C GLU A 125 -10.02 8.60 11.33
N CYS A 126 -9.40 8.82 10.17
CA CYS A 126 -9.57 10.08 9.43
C CYS A 126 -11.02 10.26 8.89
N CYS A 127 -11.91 9.25 8.98
CA CYS A 127 -13.34 9.37 8.63
C CYS A 127 -14.22 10.00 9.72
N LYS A 128 -13.71 10.14 10.95
CA LYS A 128 -14.47 10.71 12.09
C LYS A 128 -14.26 12.24 12.18
N PRO A 129 -15.27 13.01 12.63
CA PRO A 129 -16.60 12.58 13.08
C PRO A 129 -17.57 12.33 11.93
N LEU A 130 -18.47 11.36 12.13
CA LEU A 130 -19.60 11.09 11.24
C LEU A 130 -20.73 12.11 11.48
N ASP A 131 -21.54 12.36 10.46
CA ASP A 131 -22.75 13.15 10.63
C ASP A 131 -23.84 12.39 11.42
N ALA A 132 -24.95 13.06 11.74
CA ALA A 132 -26.05 12.47 12.53
C ALA A 132 -26.69 11.24 11.87
N ASN A 133 -26.42 11.00 10.59
CA ASN A 133 -26.94 9.88 9.81
C ASN A 133 -25.86 8.82 9.54
N GLY A 134 -24.67 8.92 10.17
CA GLY A 134 -23.58 7.97 9.98
C GLY A 134 -22.80 8.15 8.68
N ASN A 135 -22.93 9.30 8.01
CA ASN A 135 -22.17 9.58 6.78
C ASN A 135 -20.86 10.31 7.08
N ILE A 136 -19.86 9.98 6.29
CA ILE A 136 -18.59 10.67 6.18
C ILE A 136 -18.78 11.87 5.25
N LEU A 137 -18.49 13.07 5.74
CA LEU A 137 -18.38 14.27 4.90
C LEU A 137 -17.07 14.22 4.13
N ILE A 138 -17.13 14.27 2.80
CA ILE A 138 -15.93 14.14 1.95
C ILE A 138 -14.93 15.25 2.22
N GLN A 139 -15.40 16.47 2.43
CA GLN A 139 -14.55 17.59 2.78
C GLN A 139 -13.76 17.32 4.07
N THR A 140 -14.45 16.84 5.10
CA THR A 140 -13.85 16.47 6.39
C THR A 140 -12.86 15.32 6.23
N LEU A 141 -13.21 14.28 5.46
CA LEU A 141 -12.34 13.15 5.18
C LEU A 141 -11.04 13.60 4.51
N VAL A 142 -11.16 14.44 3.47
CA VAL A 142 -10.01 15.02 2.76
C VAL A 142 -9.14 15.85 3.70
N ASP A 143 -9.75 16.71 4.52
CA ASP A 143 -9.01 17.58 5.44
C ASP A 143 -8.31 16.77 6.53
N ASN A 144 -8.98 15.74 7.08
CA ASN A 144 -8.40 14.83 8.05
C ASN A 144 -7.24 14.04 7.47
N ILE A 145 -7.41 13.47 6.27
CA ILE A 145 -6.35 12.76 5.55
C ILE A 145 -5.13 13.68 5.33
N ASN A 146 -5.35 14.93 4.90
CA ASN A 146 -4.28 15.91 4.72
C ASN A 146 -3.56 16.20 6.05
N LEU A 147 -4.27 16.26 7.17
CA LEU A 147 -3.69 16.42 8.51
C LEU A 147 -2.92 15.16 8.96
N CYS A 148 -3.49 13.98 8.73
CA CYS A 148 -2.89 12.68 9.00
C CYS A 148 -1.52 12.59 8.27
N TRP A 149 -1.45 13.00 7.00
CA TRP A 149 -0.20 13.01 6.23
C TRP A 149 0.75 14.17 6.51
N LYS A 150 0.27 15.36 6.87
CA LYS A 150 1.14 16.43 7.35
C LYS A 150 1.91 16.00 8.60
N ARG A 151 1.27 15.24 9.50
CA ARG A 151 1.92 14.65 10.67
C ARG A 151 2.91 13.55 10.28
N TYR A 152 2.53 12.69 9.33
CA TYR A 152 3.40 11.62 8.84
C TYR A 152 4.67 12.15 8.14
N LYS A 153 4.54 13.16 7.28
CA LYS A 153 5.68 13.80 6.57
C LYS A 153 6.54 14.70 7.46
N ASN A 154 6.06 15.06 8.65
CA ASN A 154 6.74 15.98 9.55
C ASN A 154 6.72 15.46 11.01
N PRO A 155 7.42 14.33 11.30
CA PRO A 155 7.41 13.71 12.63
C PRO A 155 8.06 14.58 13.72
N LYS A 156 8.80 15.64 13.34
CA LYS A 156 9.48 16.56 14.27
C LYS A 156 8.72 17.86 14.47
N LYS A 157 7.49 17.82 15.00
CA LYS A 157 6.85 19.02 15.60
C LYS A 157 5.68 18.71 16.53
N THR A 158 5.81 17.68 17.37
CA THR A 158 5.03 17.58 18.61
C THR A 158 5.96 17.19 19.74
N LEU A 159 6.84 18.12 20.11
CA LEU A 159 7.37 18.24 21.45
C LEU A 159 6.64 19.41 22.09
N LYS A 160 5.73 19.11 23.01
CA LYS A 160 5.51 19.89 24.22
C LYS A 160 5.27 18.92 25.35
#